data_AF-A0A2A5M4T0-F1
#
_entry.id   AF-A0A2A5M4T0-F1
#
_cell.length_a   1.000
_cell.length_b   1.000
_cell.length_c   1.000
_cell.angle_alpha   90.00
_cell.angle_beta   90.00
_cell.angle_gamma   90.00
#
_symmetry.space_group_name_H-M   'P 1'
#
loop_
_entity.id
_entity.type
_entity.pdbx_description
1 polymer ?
#
loop_
_entity_poly.entity_id
_entity_poly.type
_entity_poly.pdbx_seq_one_letter_code
_entity_poly.pdbx_strand_id
1 'polypeptide(L)' 'MKLKIDFSYTPAQLKVFDDKNPRFITVAKGRRLGFTRGSAKFVIENLLLGQNVLWVDTIQANLQN' A
#
# COMPACT_ATOMS: atom_id res chain seq x y z
N MET A 1 -7.79 13.40 -21.12
CA MET A 1 -7.93 12.04 -20.54
C MET A 1 -8.50 12.19 -19.13
N LYS A 2 -9.56 11.44 -18.76
CA LYS A 2 -10.13 11.46 -17.39
C LYS A 2 -9.82 10.11 -16.73
N LEU A 3 -9.04 10.14 -15.65
CA LEU A 3 -8.70 8.94 -14.88
C LEU A 3 -9.80 8.68 -13.85
N LYS A 4 -10.30 7.45 -13.81
CA LYS A 4 -11.20 6.96 -12.75
C LYS A 4 -10.43 5.97 -11.90
N ILE A 5 -10.20 6.33 -10.64
CA ILE A 5 -9.53 5.46 -9.67
C ILE A 5 -10.60 4.82 -8.78
N ASP A 6 -10.52 3.50 -8.64
CA ASP A 6 -11.33 2.75 -7.69
C ASP A 6 -10.54 2.55 -6.40
N PHE A 7 -11.03 3.12 -5.30
CA PHE A 7 -10.42 3.06 -3.96
C PHE A 7 -10.96 1.91 -3.10
N SER A 8 -11.62 0.91 -3.70
CA SER A 8 -11.99 -0.30 -2.95
C SER A 8 -10.75 -1.11 -2.53
N TYR A 9 -10.81 -1.61 -1.30
CA TYR A 9 -9.81 -2.51 -0.72
C TYR A 9 -10.44 -3.85 -0.40
N THR A 10 -9.62 -4.92 -0.42
CA THR A 10 -10.07 -6.22 0.08
C THR A 10 -10.09 -6.23 1.61
N PRO A 11 -10.86 -7.13 2.25
CA PRO A 11 -10.84 -7.26 3.71
C PRO A 11 -9.45 -7.51 4.30
N ALA A 12 -8.57 -8.20 3.56
CA ALA A 12 -7.19 -8.44 4.00
C ALA A 12 -6.32 -7.17 3.94
N GLN A 13 -6.55 -6.29 2.97
CA GLN A 13 -5.84 -5.02 2.83
C GLN A 13 -6.26 -4.03 3.91
N LEU A 14 -7.56 -3.94 4.20
CA LEU A 14 -8.11 -3.06 5.24
C LEU A 14 -7.53 -3.37 6.64
N LYS A 15 -7.17 -4.62 6.92
CA LYS A 15 -6.48 -4.99 8.17
C LYS A 15 -5.07 -4.40 8.30
N VAL A 16 -4.45 -4.01 7.18
CA VAL A 16 -3.08 -3.48 7.14
C VAL A 16 -3.06 -1.97 6.92
N PHE A 17 -4.01 -1.44 6.15
CA PHE A 17 -4.16 -0.01 5.88
C PHE A 17 -5.09 0.65 6.91
N ASP A 18 -4.92 0.30 8.19
CA ASP A 18 -5.69 0.85 9.31
C ASP A 18 -4.91 2.00 9.95
N ASP A 19 -5.55 3.15 10.12
CA ASP A 19 -4.98 4.35 10.75
C ASP A 19 -4.69 4.15 12.26
N LYS A 20 -5.25 3.11 12.87
CA LYS A 20 -4.96 2.72 14.26
C LYS A 20 -3.69 1.91 14.41
N ASN A 21 -2.99 1.62 13.32
CA ASN A 21 -1.75 0.86 13.39
C ASN A 21 -0.67 1.63 14.18
N PRO A 22 0.21 0.90 14.90
CA PRO A 22 1.37 1.52 15.51
C PRO A 22 2.30 2.11 14.46
N ARG A 23 3.19 3.01 14.87
CA ARG A 23 4.15 3.72 13.99
C ARG A 23 4.92 2.80 13.04
N PHE A 24 5.22 1.59 13.47
CA PHE A 24 5.89 0.57 12.67
C PHE A 24 5.10 -0.73 12.73
N ILE A 25 4.80 -1.31 11.57
CA ILE A 25 4.18 -2.61 11.44
C ILE A 25 4.99 -3.48 10.49
N THR A 26 5.04 -4.77 10.78
CA THR A 26 5.53 -5.79 9.84
C THR A 26 4.40 -6.78 9.61
N VAL A 27 4.03 -7.00 8.36
CA VAL A 27 2.93 -7.89 8.00
C VAL A 27 3.45 -9.07 7.21
N ALA A 28 3.45 -10.25 7.84
CA ALA A 28 3.62 -11.51 7.15
C ALA A 28 2.33 -11.84 6.38
N LYS A 29 2.44 -12.01 5.06
CA LYS A 29 1.27 -12.25 4.20
C LYS A 29 1.57 -13.26 3.08
N GLY A 30 0.51 -13.94 2.64
CA GLY A 30 0.57 -14.83 1.48
C GLY A 30 0.65 -14.10 0.13
N ARG A 31 0.64 -14.88 -0.95
CA ARG A 31 0.57 -14.38 -2.34
C ARG A 31 -0.88 -14.08 -2.75
N ARG A 32 -1.06 -13.32 -3.84
CA ARG A 32 -2.36 -13.02 -4.47
C ARG A 32 -3.40 -12.27 -3.62
N LEU A 33 -2.95 -11.57 -2.58
CA LEU A 33 -3.80 -10.69 -1.75
C LEU A 33 -3.92 -9.25 -2.28
N GLY A 34 -3.35 -8.97 -3.47
CA GLY A 34 -3.45 -7.67 -4.12
C GLY A 34 -2.68 -6.52 -3.46
N PHE A 35 -1.74 -6.81 -2.55
CA PHE A 35 -1.05 -5.79 -1.75
C PHE A 35 -0.23 -4.80 -2.55
N THR A 36 0.38 -5.17 -3.67
CA THR A 36 1.08 -4.21 -4.54
C THR A 36 0.11 -3.14 -5.06
N ARG A 37 -1.05 -3.56 -5.58
CA ARG A 37 -2.09 -2.63 -6.04
C ARG A 37 -2.73 -1.87 -4.87
N GLY A 38 -2.98 -2.54 -3.75
CA GLY A 38 -3.54 -1.92 -2.55
C GLY A 38 -2.62 -0.84 -1.97
N SER A 39 -1.31 -1.10 -1.89
CA SER A 39 -0.33 -0.13 -1.38
C SER A 39 -0.25 1.09 -2.29
N ALA A 40 -0.27 0.89 -3.61
CA ALA A 40 -0.34 2.00 -4.56
C ALA A 40 -1.56 2.90 -4.32
N LYS A 41 -2.75 2.30 -4.13
CA LYS A 41 -3.99 3.03 -3.82
C LYS A 41 -3.87 3.80 -2.51
N PHE A 42 -3.39 3.14 -1.45
CA PHE A 42 -3.25 3.73 -0.12
C PHE A 42 -2.27 4.91 -0.12
N VAL A 43 -1.17 4.80 -0.87
CA VAL A 43 -0.21 5.89 -1.05
C VAL A 43 -0.87 7.07 -1.77
N ILE A 44 -1.60 6.82 -2.87
CA ILE A 44 -2.32 7.87 -3.59
C ILE A 44 -3.35 8.56 -2.68
N GLU A 45 -4.12 7.78 -1.90
CA GLU A 45 -5.11 8.30 -0.96
C GLU A 45 -4.47 9.22 0.09
N ASN A 46 -3.37 8.79 0.71
CA ASN A 46 -2.66 9.62 1.68
C ASN A 46 -2.05 10.89 1.06
N LEU A 47 -1.52 10.80 -0.15
CA LEU A 47 -1.03 11.99 -0.89
C LEU A 47 -2.18 12.97 -1.19
N LEU A 48 -3.37 12.47 -1.54
CA LEU A 48 -4.57 13.30 -1.75
C LEU A 48 -5.06 13.95 -0.45
N LEU A 49 -4.83 13.32 0.70
CA LEU A 49 -5.07 13.90 2.03
C LEU A 49 -3.97 14.88 2.47
N GLY A 50 -2.96 15.14 1.64
CA GLY A 50 -1.89 16.08 1.91
C GLY A 50 -0.75 15.51 2.75
N GLN A 51 -0.67 14.19 2.93
CA GLN A 51 0.44 13.57 3.65
C GLN A 51 1.66 13.36 2.76
N ASN A 52 2.86 13.46 3.34
CA ASN A 52 4.10 13.09 2.66
C ASN A 52 4.32 11.58 2.80
N VAL A 53 4.30 10.87 1.68
CA VAL A 53 4.42 9.40 1.65
C VAL A 53 5.58 8.98 0.76
N LEU A 54 6.41 8.08 1.25
CA LEU A 54 7.40 7.37 0.45
C LEU A 54 6.97 5.91 0.32
N TRP A 55 6.73 5.46 -0.91
CA TRP A 55 6.53 4.04 -1.18
C TRP A 55 7.81 3.43 -1.75
N VAL A 56 8.29 2.38 -1.08
CA VAL A 56 9.41 1.57 -1.53
C VAL A 56 8.92 0.13 -1.73
N ASP A 57 9.31 -0.49 -2.85
CA ASP A 57 9.16 -1.92 -3.07
C ASP A 57 10.54 -2.51 -3.35
N THR A 58 11.01 -3.37 -2.45
CA THR A 58 12.29 -4.04 -2.59
C THR A 58 12.02 -5.49 -2.98
N ILE A 59 12.16 -5.77 -4.27
CA ILE A 59 12.20 -7.14 -4.78
C ILE A 59 13.65 -7.64 -4.82
N GLN A 60 13.87 -8.96 -4.83
CA GLN A 60 15.22 -9.55 -4.90
C GLN A 60 16.05 -8.98 -6.07
N ALA A 61 15.42 -8.61 -7.17
CA ALA A 61 16.09 -7.98 -8.32
C ALA A 61 16.62 -6.55 -8.04
N ASN A 62 16.07 -5.84 -7.04
CA ASN A 62 16.52 -4.51 -6.62
C ASN A 62 17.65 -4.58 -5.58
N LEU A 63 17.91 -5.75 -5.00
CA LEU A 63 19.03 -5.99 -4.10
C LEU A 63 20.26 -6.36 -4.94
N GLN A 64 20.93 -5.35 -5.50
CA GLN A 64 22.27 -5.53 -6.07
C GLN A 64 23.27 -5.48 -4.93
N ASN A 65 23.78 -6.64 -4.53
CA ASN A 65 25.00 -6.76 -3.71
C ASN A 65 26.22 -6.73 -4.63
#